data_AF-A0A936NNC7-F1
#
_entry.id   AF-A0A936NNC7-F1
#
_cell.length_a   1.000
_cell.length_b   1.000
_cell.length_c   1.000
_cell.angle_alpha   90.00
_cell.angle_beta   90.00
_cell.angle_gamma   90.00
#
_symmetry.space_group_name_H-M   'P 1'
#
loop_
_entity.id
_entity.type
_entity.pdbx_description
1 polymer ?
#
loop_
_entity_poly.entity_id
_entity_poly.type
_entity_poly.pdbx_seq_one_letter_code
_entity_poly.pdbx_strand_id
1 'polypeptide(L)'
;MLNTTTFRASGAIRSVNYGNGRRLTMGYNANRQQPVSMKVDRTDGSDTIIDYAYDYYDAGGHNNGRIRQITDNVDQAYTTTYTYDAYNRLTQATASAYTRYYAHDAWGNTSNFSSTTFSYATNASGAPATNRIATATNGQGMVGLSYDAAGNLTQDGSAVYNYDAANRLKEVGVGGSNTYGYDGDGMRVRQSSGGAAMFYVRSSVLKNVAMEVTATGGAVRAYIQAGNKTVAMSSRDGQFYWLHTNHLNSSRAMTDINGTLVYKGQYDPYGKALLEWSATNDTRLNSAEVHWL
;
A
#
# COMPACT_ATOMS: atom_id res chain seq x y z
N MET A 1 18.04 -15.56 7.08
CA MET A 1 17.07 -14.47 6.72
C MET A 1 16.01 -14.28 7.79
N LEU A 2 15.35 -15.34 8.25
CA LEU A 2 14.66 -15.35 9.55
C LEU A 2 15.40 -16.31 10.47
N ASN A 3 15.50 -15.99 11.76
CA ASN A 3 16.15 -16.86 12.74
C ASN A 3 15.09 -17.70 13.47
N THR A 4 14.09 -17.05 14.05
CA THR A 4 13.02 -17.74 14.79
C THR A 4 11.70 -16.99 14.65
N THR A 5 10.60 -17.73 14.53
CA THR A 5 9.25 -17.18 14.55
C THR A 5 8.47 -17.90 15.63
N THR A 6 7.79 -17.13 16.48
CA THR A 6 6.91 -17.68 17.51
C THR A 6 5.47 -17.27 17.25
N PHE A 7 4.55 -18.15 17.61
CA PHE A 7 3.13 -17.95 17.41
C PHE A 7 2.38 -18.04 18.74
N ARG A 8 1.20 -17.44 18.77
CA ARG A 8 0.21 -17.66 19.84
C ARG A 8 -0.55 -18.95 19.56
N ALA A 9 -1.27 -19.46 20.56
CA ALA A 9 -2.15 -20.63 20.39
C ALA A 9 -3.20 -20.44 19.28
N SER A 10 -3.58 -19.19 18.99
CA SER A 10 -4.47 -18.83 17.88
C SER A 10 -3.82 -18.91 16.50
N GLY A 11 -2.52 -19.21 16.40
CA GLY A 11 -1.75 -19.17 15.14
C GLY A 11 -1.29 -17.77 14.72
N ALA A 12 -1.68 -16.73 15.45
CA ALA A 12 -1.20 -15.37 15.19
C ALA A 12 0.30 -15.23 15.54
N ILE A 13 1.05 -14.49 14.72
CA ILE A 13 2.48 -14.20 14.96
C ILE A 13 2.64 -13.48 16.29
N ARG A 14 3.47 -14.02 17.19
CA ARG A 14 3.85 -13.35 18.43
C ARG A 14 5.15 -12.57 18.28
N SER A 15 6.16 -13.19 17.67
CA SER A 15 7.41 -12.51 17.35
C SER A 15 8.12 -13.15 16.17
N VAL A 16 8.93 -12.35 15.48
CA VAL A 16 9.82 -12.80 14.41
C VAL A 16 11.19 -12.18 14.66
N ASN A 17 12.22 -13.02 14.85
CA ASN A 17 13.61 -12.57 14.85
C ASN A 17 14.14 -12.62 13.41
N TYR A 18 14.52 -11.46 12.90
CA TYR A 18 15.15 -11.33 11.60
C TYR A 18 16.63 -11.70 11.68
N GLY A 19 17.20 -12.08 10.54
CA GLY A 19 18.60 -12.49 10.45
C GLY A 19 19.62 -11.34 10.63
N ASN A 20 19.16 -10.09 10.68
CA ASN A 20 19.99 -8.89 10.76
C ASN A 20 19.94 -8.20 12.14
N GLY A 21 19.62 -8.95 13.19
CA GLY A 21 19.58 -8.44 14.57
C GLY A 21 18.34 -7.61 14.93
N ARG A 22 17.33 -7.57 14.05
CA ARG A 22 16.01 -6.98 14.34
C ARG A 22 15.00 -8.02 14.82
N ARG A 23 13.97 -7.58 15.53
CA ARG A 23 12.85 -8.39 15.98
C ARG A 23 11.53 -7.66 15.79
N LEU A 24 10.57 -8.31 15.14
CA LEU A 24 9.16 -7.94 15.23
C LEU A 24 8.55 -8.56 16.49
N THR A 25 7.82 -7.76 17.26
CA THR A 25 6.99 -8.20 18.39
C THR A 25 5.57 -7.69 18.20
N MET A 26 4.59 -8.59 18.32
CA MET A 26 3.17 -8.27 18.21
C MET A 26 2.49 -8.40 19.58
N GLY A 27 1.80 -7.35 20.02
CA GLY A 27 0.94 -7.38 21.19
C GLY A 27 -0.52 -7.61 20.78
N TYR A 28 -1.28 -8.27 21.65
CA TYR A 28 -2.69 -8.57 21.38
C TYR A 28 -3.56 -8.42 22.62
N ASN A 29 -4.82 -8.07 22.41
CA ASN A 29 -5.85 -8.11 23.43
C ASN A 29 -6.07 -9.56 23.90
N ALA A 30 -6.07 -9.78 25.22
CA ALA A 30 -6.20 -11.12 25.82
C ALA A 30 -7.53 -11.80 25.48
N ASN A 31 -8.62 -11.04 25.38
CA ASN A 31 -9.97 -11.57 25.21
C ASN A 31 -10.38 -11.65 23.73
N ARG A 32 -9.97 -10.66 22.92
CA ARG A 32 -10.42 -10.54 21.51
C ARG A 32 -9.41 -11.06 20.49
N GLN A 33 -8.19 -11.38 20.90
CA GLN A 33 -7.09 -11.76 19.99
C GLN A 33 -6.78 -10.69 18.92
N GLN A 34 -7.28 -9.46 19.09
CA GLN A 34 -7.03 -8.32 18.21
C GLN A 34 -5.62 -7.76 18.47
N PRO A 35 -4.83 -7.43 17.43
CA PRO A 35 -3.55 -6.75 17.62
C PRO A 35 -3.73 -5.44 18.40
N VAL A 36 -2.89 -5.17 19.39
CA VAL A 36 -2.89 -3.89 20.14
C VAL A 36 -1.56 -3.18 20.07
N SER A 37 -0.49 -3.88 19.66
CA SER A 37 0.78 -3.24 19.35
C SER A 37 1.58 -4.01 18.32
N MET A 38 2.49 -3.29 17.66
CA MET A 38 3.45 -3.82 16.71
C MET A 38 4.76 -3.06 16.87
N LYS A 39 5.85 -3.75 17.20
CA LYS A 39 7.16 -3.14 17.40
C LYS A 39 8.24 -3.86 16.60
N VAL A 40 9.08 -3.11 15.91
CA VAL A 40 10.32 -3.61 15.29
C VAL A 40 11.52 -2.89 15.90
N ASP A 41 12.27 -3.60 16.73
CA ASP A 41 13.45 -3.09 17.44
C ASP A 41 14.69 -3.97 17.20
N ARG A 42 15.87 -3.46 17.57
CA ARG A 42 17.06 -4.33 17.70
C ARG A 42 16.86 -5.28 18.86
N THR A 43 17.40 -6.49 18.75
CA THR A 43 17.26 -7.51 19.81
C THR A 43 17.94 -7.11 21.12
N ASP A 44 18.92 -6.21 21.06
CA ASP A 44 19.60 -5.60 22.22
C ASP A 44 18.88 -4.35 22.78
N GLY A 45 17.77 -3.92 22.15
CA GLY A 45 17.00 -2.76 22.56
C GLY A 45 17.60 -1.39 22.22
N SER A 46 18.71 -1.34 21.47
CA SER A 46 19.44 -0.10 21.18
C SER A 46 18.71 0.87 20.24
N ASP A 47 17.79 0.37 19.41
CA ASP A 47 17.08 1.16 18.41
C ASP A 47 15.73 0.55 18.03
N THR A 48 14.75 1.39 17.69
CA THR A 48 13.38 1.00 17.30
C THR A 48 12.97 1.76 16.04
N ILE A 49 12.52 1.03 15.01
CA ILE A 49 12.19 1.59 13.70
C ILE A 49 10.68 1.58 13.40
N ILE A 50 9.93 0.75 14.11
CA ILE A 50 8.46 0.73 14.10
C ILE A 50 8.02 0.51 15.55
N ASP A 51 7.10 1.33 16.05
CA ASP A 51 6.44 1.11 17.33
C ASP A 51 5.03 1.70 17.26
N TYR A 52 4.07 0.83 16.97
CA TYR A 52 2.67 1.18 16.85
C TYR A 52 1.87 0.65 18.03
N ALA A 53 0.99 1.49 18.58
CA ALA A 53 -0.10 1.08 19.46
C ALA A 53 -1.45 1.33 18.78
N TYR A 54 -2.35 0.34 18.85
CA TYR A 54 -3.66 0.37 18.21
C TYR A 54 -4.76 0.56 19.25
N ASP A 55 -5.56 1.62 19.10
CA ASP A 55 -6.81 1.82 19.85
C ASP A 55 -8.02 1.53 18.94
N TYR A 56 -9.05 0.92 19.51
CA TYR A 56 -10.28 0.51 18.85
C TYR A 56 -11.55 1.11 19.48
N TYR A 57 -11.40 1.83 20.60
CA TYR A 57 -12.53 2.31 21.38
C TYR A 57 -12.94 3.72 20.94
N ASP A 58 -14.23 3.91 20.71
CA ASP A 58 -14.78 5.25 20.51
C ASP A 58 -14.88 6.02 21.85
N ALA A 59 -15.30 7.29 21.80
CA ALA A 59 -15.44 8.13 22.98
C ALA A 59 -16.46 7.59 24.01
N GLY A 60 -17.36 6.69 23.61
CA GLY A 60 -18.30 6.00 24.49
C GLY A 60 -17.77 4.66 25.04
N GLY A 61 -16.54 4.28 24.70
CA GLY A 61 -15.95 3.00 25.13
C GLY A 61 -16.44 1.79 24.33
N HIS A 62 -17.04 1.98 23.14
CA HIS A 62 -17.46 0.86 22.30
C HIS A 62 -16.33 0.43 21.35
N ASN A 63 -16.16 -0.88 21.19
CA ASN A 63 -15.20 -1.47 20.24
C ASN A 63 -15.96 -2.34 19.22
N ASN A 64 -16.11 -1.79 18.02
CA ASN A 64 -16.68 -2.44 16.83
C ASN A 64 -15.60 -3.03 15.90
N GLY A 65 -14.36 -3.15 16.37
CA GLY A 65 -13.23 -3.71 15.62
C GLY A 65 -12.55 -2.74 14.64
N ARG A 66 -13.03 -1.49 14.52
CA ARG A 66 -12.34 -0.45 13.72
C ARG A 66 -11.25 0.21 14.55
N ILE A 67 -10.08 0.40 13.95
CA ILE A 67 -8.98 1.14 14.57
C ILE A 67 -9.39 2.61 14.65
N ARG A 68 -9.44 3.16 15.85
CA ARG A 68 -9.74 4.58 16.12
C ARG A 68 -8.48 5.42 16.20
N GLN A 69 -7.36 4.82 16.61
CA GLN A 69 -6.07 5.50 16.61
C GLN A 69 -4.94 4.51 16.37
N ILE A 70 -3.94 4.95 15.60
CA ILE A 70 -2.62 4.34 15.55
C ILE A 70 -1.66 5.37 16.13
N THR A 71 -1.13 5.09 17.31
CA THR A 71 -0.03 5.86 17.89
C THR A 71 1.27 5.36 17.31
N ASP A 72 2.05 6.26 16.70
CA ASP A 72 3.42 5.99 16.25
C ASP A 72 4.39 6.55 17.30
N ASN A 73 4.95 5.66 18.13
CA ASN A 73 5.87 6.03 19.21
C ASN A 73 7.28 6.36 18.69
N VAL A 74 7.60 6.03 17.43
CA VAL A 74 8.86 6.42 16.79
C VAL A 74 8.74 7.81 16.17
N ASP A 75 7.57 8.14 15.60
CA ASP A 75 7.33 9.40 14.90
C ASP A 75 5.94 9.94 15.20
N GLN A 76 5.84 10.67 16.32
CA GLN A 76 4.55 11.15 16.85
C GLN A 76 3.80 12.06 15.88
N ALA A 77 4.47 12.69 14.90
CA ALA A 77 3.82 13.50 13.89
C ALA A 77 2.84 12.68 13.01
N TYR A 78 3.02 11.36 12.93
CA TYR A 78 2.17 10.42 12.20
C TYR A 78 1.21 9.61 13.09
N THR A 79 1.13 9.91 14.39
CA THR A 79 0.05 9.38 15.24
C THR A 79 -1.29 9.81 14.65
N THR A 80 -2.04 8.84 14.14
CA THR A 80 -3.23 9.09 13.32
C THR A 80 -4.48 8.65 14.06
N THR A 81 -5.45 9.56 14.17
CA THR A 81 -6.81 9.29 14.65
C THR A 81 -7.76 9.16 13.47
N TYR A 82 -8.68 8.19 13.57
CA TYR A 82 -9.64 7.84 12.52
C TYR A 82 -11.07 8.02 13.00
N THR A 83 -11.88 8.69 12.18
CA THR A 83 -13.33 8.78 12.39
C THR A 83 -14.07 8.06 11.28
N TYR A 84 -15.25 7.55 11.63
CA TYR A 84 -16.08 6.75 10.74
C TYR A 84 -17.53 7.23 10.82
N ASP A 85 -18.27 7.05 9.72
CA ASP A 85 -19.72 7.22 9.73
C ASP A 85 -20.44 6.00 10.35
N ALA A 86 -21.77 6.08 10.41
CA ALA A 86 -22.63 5.02 10.96
C ALA A 86 -22.54 3.68 10.19
N TYR A 87 -22.02 3.69 8.97
CA TYR A 87 -21.81 2.49 8.13
C TYR A 87 -20.37 1.96 8.22
N ASN A 88 -19.58 2.46 9.17
CA ASN A 88 -18.16 2.11 9.36
C ASN A 88 -17.28 2.45 8.15
N ARG A 89 -17.63 3.49 7.39
CA ARG A 89 -16.79 4.04 6.31
C ARG A 89 -15.94 5.16 6.88
N LEU A 90 -14.67 5.23 6.48
CA LEU A 90 -13.74 6.25 6.94
C LEU A 90 -14.24 7.63 6.51
N THR A 91 -14.29 8.58 7.44
CA THR A 91 -14.69 9.99 7.20
C THR A 91 -13.54 10.96 7.41
N GLN A 92 -12.60 10.62 8.29
CA GLN A 92 -11.42 11.45 8.54
C GLN A 92 -10.24 10.59 9.00
N ALA A 93 -9.04 10.97 8.58
CA ALA A 93 -7.79 10.54 9.16
C ALA A 93 -6.93 11.77 9.46
N THR A 94 -6.54 11.94 10.72
CA THR A 94 -5.84 13.15 11.19
C THR A 94 -4.62 12.78 12.02
N ALA A 95 -3.49 13.35 11.64
CA ALA A 95 -2.23 13.36 12.40
C ALA A 95 -1.66 14.79 12.39
N SER A 96 -0.62 15.06 13.18
CA SER A 96 0.03 16.38 13.13
C SER A 96 0.64 16.68 11.76
N ALA A 97 1.11 15.66 11.04
CA ALA A 97 1.74 15.79 9.73
C ALA A 97 0.74 15.90 8.57
N TYR A 98 -0.52 15.46 8.73
CA TYR A 98 -1.49 15.45 7.64
C TYR A 98 -2.94 15.33 8.14
N THR A 99 -3.87 15.78 7.30
CA THR A 99 -5.30 15.46 7.46
C THR A 99 -5.88 15.04 6.12
N ARG A 100 -6.80 14.08 6.15
CA ARG A 100 -7.62 13.64 5.03
C ARG A 100 -9.08 13.60 5.44
N TYR A 101 -9.93 14.05 4.53
CA TYR A 101 -11.38 13.98 4.64
C TYR A 101 -11.93 13.05 3.59
N TYR A 102 -13.00 12.36 3.94
CA TYR A 102 -13.67 11.43 3.08
C TYR A 102 -15.17 11.64 3.24
N ALA A 103 -15.86 11.80 2.12
CA ALA A 103 -17.31 11.75 2.10
C ALA A 103 -17.75 10.66 1.15
N HIS A 104 -18.86 10.02 1.50
CA HIS A 104 -19.47 8.96 0.72
C HIS A 104 -20.93 9.29 0.53
N ASP A 105 -21.45 9.02 -0.66
CA ASP A 105 -22.87 9.14 -0.94
C ASP A 105 -23.69 8.00 -0.28
N ALA A 106 -25.00 8.03 -0.49
CA ALA A 106 -25.92 7.02 0.03
C ALA A 106 -25.75 5.64 -0.61
N TRP A 107 -25.07 5.55 -1.75
CA TRP A 107 -24.85 4.32 -2.52
C TRP A 107 -23.47 3.72 -2.30
N GLY A 108 -22.63 4.35 -1.47
CA GLY A 108 -21.30 3.86 -1.13
C GLY A 108 -20.18 4.41 -1.99
N ASN A 109 -20.47 5.34 -2.92
CA ASN A 109 -19.44 5.96 -3.73
C ASN A 109 -18.77 7.11 -2.97
N THR A 110 -17.46 7.26 -3.14
CA THR A 110 -16.72 8.39 -2.56
C THR A 110 -17.07 9.67 -3.29
N SER A 111 -17.77 10.59 -2.62
CA SER A 111 -18.13 11.90 -3.18
C SER A 111 -17.08 12.98 -2.92
N ASN A 112 -16.21 12.77 -1.92
CA ASN A 112 -15.09 13.64 -1.66
C ASN A 112 -13.88 12.84 -1.14
N PHE A 113 -12.72 13.18 -1.66
CA PHE A 113 -11.42 12.81 -1.12
C PHE A 113 -10.60 14.09 -0.92
N SER A 114 -10.50 14.53 0.33
CA SER A 114 -9.80 15.75 0.73
C SER A 114 -10.30 16.98 -0.07
N SER A 115 -9.48 17.55 -0.96
CA SER A 115 -9.84 18.73 -1.76
C SER A 115 -10.47 18.40 -3.12
N THR A 116 -10.66 17.12 -3.43
CA THR A 116 -11.26 16.67 -4.68
C THR A 116 -12.68 16.18 -4.43
N THR A 117 -13.64 16.75 -5.15
CA THR A 117 -15.04 16.31 -5.17
C THR A 117 -15.28 15.47 -6.41
N PHE A 118 -15.93 14.32 -6.25
CA PHE A 118 -16.32 13.44 -7.33
C PHE A 118 -17.83 13.53 -7.56
N SER A 119 -18.22 13.69 -8.82
CA SER A 119 -19.63 13.65 -9.23
C SER A 119 -19.90 12.44 -10.09
N TYR A 120 -21.13 11.96 -10.05
CA TYR A 120 -21.59 10.75 -10.73
C TYR A 120 -22.75 11.12 -11.64
N ALA A 121 -22.84 10.48 -12.82
CA ALA A 121 -24.01 10.63 -13.67
C ALA A 121 -25.23 10.03 -12.96
N THR A 122 -26.35 10.74 -12.92
CA THR A 122 -27.58 10.31 -12.23
C THR A 122 -28.69 9.95 -13.20
N ASN A 123 -29.55 9.01 -12.81
CA ASN A 123 -30.81 8.74 -13.50
C ASN A 123 -31.89 9.75 -13.08
N ALA A 124 -33.12 9.59 -13.59
CA ALA A 124 -34.24 10.48 -13.30
C ALA A 124 -34.66 10.54 -11.81
N SER A 125 -34.31 9.54 -11.00
CA SER A 125 -34.58 9.56 -9.55
C SER A 125 -33.45 10.20 -8.73
N GLY A 126 -32.40 10.71 -9.38
CA GLY A 126 -31.23 11.29 -8.72
C GLY A 126 -30.24 10.25 -8.18
N ALA A 127 -30.50 8.96 -8.35
CA ALA A 127 -29.54 7.91 -8.01
C ALA A 127 -28.45 7.82 -9.09
N PRO A 128 -27.20 7.44 -8.74
CA PRO A 128 -26.16 7.19 -9.71
C PRO A 128 -26.65 6.19 -10.77
N ALA A 129 -26.61 6.59 -12.04
CA ALA A 129 -26.91 5.71 -13.17
C ALA A 129 -25.86 4.59 -13.28
N THR A 130 -24.63 4.89 -12.85
CA THR A 130 -23.53 3.94 -12.63
C THR A 130 -22.68 4.42 -11.46
N ASN A 131 -21.83 3.55 -10.90
CA ASN A 131 -20.82 3.93 -9.90
C ASN A 131 -19.53 4.49 -10.52
N ARG A 132 -19.58 4.95 -11.77
CA ARG A 132 -18.44 5.54 -12.48
C ARG A 132 -18.39 7.04 -12.22
N ILE A 133 -17.23 7.55 -11.83
CA ILE A 133 -17.02 8.98 -11.58
C ILE A 133 -17.17 9.69 -12.93
N ALA A 134 -18.11 10.62 -13.05
CA ALA A 134 -18.29 11.42 -14.25
C ALA A 134 -17.30 12.58 -14.30
N THR A 135 -17.11 13.26 -13.17
CA THR A 135 -16.16 14.37 -13.06
C THR A 135 -15.43 14.38 -11.73
N ALA A 136 -14.20 14.86 -11.75
CA ALA A 136 -13.42 15.20 -10.58
C ALA A 136 -13.16 16.71 -10.57
N THR A 137 -13.47 17.39 -9.46
CA THR A 137 -13.30 18.83 -9.32
C THR A 137 -12.42 19.14 -8.12
N ASN A 138 -11.39 19.95 -8.31
CA ASN A 138 -10.49 20.43 -7.26
C ASN A 138 -10.12 21.90 -7.50
N GLY A 139 -9.12 22.42 -6.78
CA GLY A 139 -8.67 23.81 -6.91
C GLY A 139 -8.08 24.17 -8.28
N GLN A 140 -7.82 23.17 -9.14
CA GLN A 140 -7.31 23.34 -10.50
C GLN A 140 -8.43 23.34 -11.56
N GLY A 141 -9.68 23.07 -11.16
CA GLY A 141 -10.84 23.03 -12.04
C GLY A 141 -11.54 21.68 -12.06
N MET A 142 -12.49 21.56 -12.99
CA MET A 142 -13.26 20.34 -13.22
C MET A 142 -12.69 19.56 -14.40
N VAL A 143 -12.56 18.26 -14.22
CA VAL A 143 -12.09 17.32 -15.24
C VAL A 143 -13.14 16.23 -15.44
N GLY A 144 -13.46 15.93 -16.70
CA GLY A 144 -14.31 14.81 -17.07
C GLY A 144 -13.53 13.49 -17.16
N LEU A 145 -14.14 12.42 -16.70
CA LEU A 145 -13.61 11.06 -16.83
C LEU A 145 -14.44 10.30 -17.87
N SER A 146 -13.76 9.58 -18.74
CA SER A 146 -14.38 8.81 -19.83
C SER A 146 -14.16 7.32 -19.63
N TYR A 147 -15.11 6.52 -20.11
CA TYR A 147 -15.07 5.06 -19.98
C TYR A 147 -15.47 4.40 -21.29
N ASP A 148 -14.96 3.19 -21.51
CA ASP A 148 -15.45 2.34 -22.59
C ASP A 148 -16.77 1.63 -22.21
N ALA A 149 -17.31 0.83 -23.14
CA ALA A 149 -18.56 0.10 -22.94
C ALA A 149 -18.46 -0.95 -21.82
N ALA A 150 -17.28 -1.55 -21.62
CA ALA A 150 -17.02 -2.49 -20.52
C ALA A 150 -16.90 -1.79 -19.16
N GLY A 151 -16.66 -0.47 -19.16
CA GLY A 151 -16.55 0.35 -17.97
C GLY A 151 -15.13 0.60 -17.51
N ASN A 152 -14.14 0.35 -18.35
CA ASN A 152 -12.78 0.72 -18.05
C ASN A 152 -12.58 2.22 -18.26
N LEU A 153 -11.84 2.86 -17.36
CA LEU A 153 -11.47 4.28 -17.47
C LEU A 153 -10.58 4.45 -18.70
N THR A 154 -10.96 5.27 -19.68
CA THR A 154 -10.17 5.53 -20.89
C THR A 154 -9.47 6.88 -20.87
N GLN A 155 -9.94 7.83 -20.05
CA GLN A 155 -9.31 9.12 -19.87
C GLN A 155 -9.68 9.73 -18.51
N ASP A 156 -8.71 10.35 -17.83
CA ASP A 156 -8.90 11.04 -16.54
C ASP A 156 -8.53 12.53 -16.58
N GLY A 157 -8.42 13.08 -17.79
CA GLY A 157 -7.95 14.43 -18.10
C GLY A 157 -6.44 14.63 -18.03
N SER A 158 -5.68 13.68 -17.48
CA SER A 158 -4.21 13.70 -17.50
C SER A 158 -3.62 12.65 -18.42
N ALA A 159 -4.21 11.46 -18.47
CA ALA A 159 -3.73 10.31 -19.21
C ALA A 159 -4.85 9.65 -20.00
N VAL A 160 -4.45 8.95 -21.07
CA VAL A 160 -5.29 8.04 -21.84
C VAL A 160 -4.92 6.62 -21.44
N TYR A 161 -5.92 5.76 -21.32
CA TYR A 161 -5.79 4.38 -20.89
C TYR A 161 -6.33 3.47 -21.98
N ASN A 162 -5.49 2.54 -22.44
CA ASN A 162 -5.89 1.56 -23.45
C ASN A 162 -5.84 0.15 -22.87
N TYR A 163 -6.78 -0.68 -23.29
CA TYR A 163 -6.97 -2.04 -22.79
C TYR A 163 -6.74 -3.06 -23.91
N ASP A 164 -6.29 -4.26 -23.53
CA ASP A 164 -6.24 -5.38 -24.46
C ASP A 164 -7.61 -6.05 -24.64
N ALA A 165 -7.70 -7.00 -25.57
CA ALA A 165 -8.94 -7.72 -25.85
C ALA A 165 -9.45 -8.59 -24.67
N ALA A 166 -8.63 -8.80 -23.64
CA ALA A 166 -8.99 -9.49 -22.41
C ALA A 166 -9.35 -8.51 -21.27
N ASN A 167 -9.59 -7.24 -21.60
CA ASN A 167 -10.01 -6.19 -20.67
C ASN A 167 -8.95 -5.83 -19.61
N ARG A 168 -7.65 -5.94 -19.95
CA ARG A 168 -6.53 -5.61 -19.06
C ARG A 168 -5.82 -4.35 -19.53
N LEU A 169 -5.38 -3.50 -18.59
CA LEU A 169 -4.70 -2.24 -18.91
C LEU A 169 -3.40 -2.50 -19.66
N LYS A 170 -3.34 -2.12 -20.93
CA LYS A 170 -2.21 -2.34 -21.83
C LYS A 170 -1.28 -1.14 -21.90
N GLU A 171 -1.84 0.07 -21.81
CA GLU A 171 -1.09 1.31 -22.02
C GLU A 171 -1.67 2.46 -21.21
N VAL A 172 -0.79 3.32 -20.70
CA VAL A 172 -1.15 4.60 -20.05
C VAL A 172 -0.30 5.73 -20.64
N GLY A 173 -0.96 6.83 -20.99
CA GLY A 173 -0.35 8.05 -21.52
C GLY A 173 -0.53 8.22 -23.03
N VAL A 174 -0.01 9.32 -23.56
CA VAL A 174 -0.08 9.61 -25.00
C VAL A 174 1.05 8.86 -25.72
N GLY A 175 0.68 7.97 -26.64
CA GLY A 175 1.63 7.31 -27.54
C GLY A 175 2.54 6.25 -26.89
N GLY A 176 2.07 5.51 -25.89
CA GLY A 176 2.78 4.34 -25.39
C GLY A 176 3.80 4.59 -24.28
N SER A 177 3.70 5.71 -23.55
CA SER A 177 4.72 6.10 -22.57
C SER A 177 4.89 5.07 -21.45
N ASN A 178 3.80 4.42 -21.03
CA ASN A 178 3.80 3.26 -20.15
C ASN A 178 3.05 2.10 -20.80
N THR A 179 3.68 0.92 -20.92
CA THR A 179 3.04 -0.29 -21.47
C THR A 179 3.16 -1.48 -20.54
N TYR A 180 2.17 -2.36 -20.58
CA TYR A 180 2.09 -3.54 -19.72
C TYR A 180 1.86 -4.81 -20.54
N GLY A 181 2.44 -5.90 -20.06
CA GLY A 181 2.27 -7.24 -20.63
C GLY A 181 1.87 -8.23 -19.55
N TYR A 182 1.06 -9.21 -19.93
CA TYR A 182 0.44 -10.18 -19.04
C TYR A 182 0.66 -11.60 -19.55
N ASP A 183 0.69 -12.57 -18.64
CA ASP A 183 0.67 -13.99 -18.99
C ASP A 183 -0.76 -14.49 -19.30
N GLY A 184 -0.87 -15.79 -19.57
CA GLY A 184 -2.15 -16.46 -19.84
C GLY A 184 -3.09 -16.51 -18.64
N ASP A 185 -2.58 -16.38 -17.42
CA ASP A 185 -3.36 -16.35 -16.17
C ASP A 185 -3.84 -14.92 -15.84
N GLY A 186 -3.50 -13.92 -16.66
CA GLY A 186 -3.88 -12.53 -16.43
C GLY A 186 -2.95 -11.76 -15.51
N MET A 187 -1.81 -12.34 -15.12
CA MET A 187 -0.87 -11.70 -14.22
C MET A 187 0.10 -10.81 -14.99
N ARG A 188 0.37 -9.59 -14.50
CA ARG A 188 1.36 -8.69 -15.11
C ARG A 188 2.75 -9.33 -15.01
N VAL A 189 3.41 -9.47 -16.17
CA VAL A 189 4.76 -10.04 -16.33
C VAL A 189 5.74 -9.04 -16.95
N ARG A 190 5.26 -7.94 -17.53
CA ARG A 190 6.10 -6.86 -18.08
C ARG A 190 5.50 -5.51 -17.78
N GLN A 191 6.35 -4.54 -17.45
CA GLN A 191 6.07 -3.12 -17.50
C GLN A 191 7.17 -2.43 -18.29
N SER A 192 6.85 -1.38 -19.03
CA SER A 192 7.84 -0.54 -19.70
C SER A 192 7.46 0.91 -19.56
N SER A 193 8.40 1.73 -19.13
CA SER A 193 8.25 3.18 -18.96
C SER A 193 9.40 3.86 -19.68
N GLY A 194 9.11 4.87 -20.51
CA GLY A 194 10.16 5.60 -21.25
C GLY A 194 11.07 4.72 -22.12
N GLY A 195 10.57 3.56 -22.57
CA GLY A 195 11.32 2.56 -23.34
C GLY A 195 12.13 1.55 -22.51
N ALA A 196 12.25 1.73 -21.19
CA ALA A 196 12.92 0.77 -20.31
C ALA A 196 11.92 -0.29 -19.82
N ALA A 197 12.13 -1.55 -20.21
CA ALA A 197 11.26 -2.65 -19.81
C ALA A 197 11.81 -3.42 -18.58
N MET A 198 10.88 -3.75 -17.69
CA MET A 198 11.05 -4.58 -16.51
C MET A 198 10.12 -5.78 -16.57
N PHE A 199 10.65 -6.94 -16.25
CA PHE A 199 9.93 -8.21 -16.28
C PHE A 199 9.78 -8.76 -14.86
N TYR A 200 8.62 -9.34 -14.58
CA TYR A 200 8.27 -9.91 -13.29
C TYR A 200 8.25 -11.43 -13.38
N VAL A 201 9.30 -12.07 -12.88
CA VAL A 201 9.39 -13.53 -12.80
C VAL A 201 8.65 -14.00 -11.56
N ARG A 202 7.64 -14.86 -11.75
CA ARG A 202 6.81 -15.37 -10.66
C ARG A 202 7.23 -16.76 -10.21
N SER A 203 7.02 -17.02 -8.92
CA SER A 203 7.10 -18.39 -8.39
C SER A 203 5.94 -19.21 -8.94
N SER A 204 6.22 -20.39 -9.51
CA SER A 204 5.20 -21.33 -9.95
C SER A 204 4.36 -21.88 -8.79
N VAL A 205 4.92 -21.92 -7.58
CA VAL A 205 4.29 -22.42 -6.35
C VAL A 205 3.54 -21.32 -5.62
N LEU A 206 4.19 -20.18 -5.36
CA LEU A 206 3.61 -19.10 -4.54
C LEU A 206 2.79 -18.09 -5.35
N LYS A 207 2.89 -18.08 -6.68
CA LYS A 207 2.25 -17.13 -7.62
C LYS A 207 2.59 -15.63 -7.41
N ASN A 208 3.36 -15.32 -6.38
CA ASN A 208 3.95 -14.01 -6.14
C ASN A 208 5.16 -13.75 -7.06
N VAL A 209 5.50 -12.48 -7.23
CA VAL A 209 6.74 -12.06 -7.91
C VAL A 209 7.93 -12.53 -7.08
N ALA A 210 8.79 -13.34 -7.69
CA ALA A 210 10.02 -13.83 -7.12
C ALA A 210 11.20 -12.93 -7.51
N MET A 211 11.17 -12.34 -8.71
CA MET A 211 12.26 -11.50 -9.21
C MET A 211 11.77 -10.45 -10.19
N GLU A 212 12.46 -9.31 -10.20
CA GLU A 212 12.38 -8.27 -11.22
C GLU A 212 13.65 -8.30 -12.06
N VAL A 213 13.52 -8.36 -13.39
CA VAL A 213 14.66 -8.44 -14.31
C VAL A 213 14.55 -7.44 -15.47
N THR A 214 15.67 -6.87 -15.87
CA THR A 214 15.74 -5.99 -17.05
C THR A 214 15.44 -6.78 -18.34
N ALA A 215 15.16 -6.06 -19.43
CA ALA A 215 15.03 -6.66 -20.76
C ALA A 215 16.25 -7.47 -21.24
N THR A 216 17.43 -7.21 -20.68
CA THR A 216 18.67 -7.93 -20.98
C THR A 216 18.95 -9.08 -20.00
N GLY A 217 18.02 -9.39 -19.09
CA GLY A 217 18.14 -10.48 -18.13
C GLY A 217 18.90 -10.14 -16.84
N GLY A 218 19.23 -8.87 -16.61
CA GLY A 218 19.89 -8.43 -15.38
C GLY A 218 18.90 -8.40 -14.21
N ALA A 219 19.20 -9.14 -13.13
CA ALA A 219 18.40 -9.12 -11.92
C ALA A 219 18.44 -7.73 -11.25
N VAL A 220 17.27 -7.19 -10.95
CA VAL A 220 17.10 -5.90 -10.25
C VAL A 220 16.75 -6.13 -8.80
N ARG A 221 15.77 -7.00 -8.54
CA ARG A 221 15.36 -7.42 -7.20
C ARG A 221 15.00 -8.88 -7.20
N ALA A 222 15.34 -9.60 -6.12
CA ALA A 222 14.77 -10.92 -5.85
C ALA A 222 14.13 -10.91 -4.47
N TYR A 223 12.94 -11.47 -4.36
CA TYR A 223 12.10 -11.40 -3.17
C TYR A 223 12.11 -12.72 -2.42
N ILE A 224 12.21 -12.61 -1.10
CA ILE A 224 12.21 -13.74 -0.19
C ILE A 224 10.90 -13.74 0.57
N GLN A 225 10.18 -14.83 0.43
CA GLN A 225 8.84 -15.02 0.96
C GLN A 225 8.89 -15.93 2.19
N ALA A 226 8.09 -15.60 3.21
CA ALA A 226 7.75 -16.48 4.32
C ALA A 226 6.22 -16.62 4.36
N GLY A 227 5.71 -17.76 3.87
CA GLY A 227 4.28 -17.92 3.58
C GLY A 227 3.85 -16.95 2.47
N ASN A 228 2.85 -16.12 2.75
CA ASN A 228 2.33 -15.11 1.83
C ASN A 228 2.95 -13.70 2.03
N LYS A 229 4.04 -13.58 2.79
CA LYS A 229 4.67 -12.29 3.12
C LYS A 229 6.09 -12.20 2.57
N THR A 230 6.39 -11.08 1.91
CA THR A 230 7.77 -10.72 1.56
C THR A 230 8.49 -10.25 2.82
N VAL A 231 9.58 -10.92 3.19
CA VAL A 231 10.34 -10.63 4.42
C VAL A 231 11.72 -10.05 4.15
N ALA A 232 12.25 -10.29 2.96
CA ALA A 232 13.52 -9.71 2.53
C ALA A 232 13.56 -9.58 1.00
N MET A 233 14.50 -8.79 0.51
CA MET A 233 14.85 -8.69 -0.90
C MET A 233 16.36 -8.61 -1.08
N SER A 234 16.88 -9.16 -2.17
CA SER A 234 18.16 -8.71 -2.71
C SER A 234 17.92 -7.56 -3.68
N SER A 235 18.87 -6.63 -3.79
CA SER A 235 18.79 -5.52 -4.76
C SER A 235 19.95 -5.56 -5.76
N ARG A 236 19.95 -4.61 -6.71
CA ARG A 236 20.92 -4.54 -7.82
C ARG A 236 22.36 -4.31 -7.35
N ASP A 237 22.52 -3.71 -6.17
CA ASP A 237 23.79 -3.52 -5.47
C ASP A 237 24.39 -4.82 -4.86
N GLY A 238 23.72 -5.96 -5.03
CA GLY A 238 24.12 -7.24 -4.49
C GLY A 238 23.88 -7.39 -2.98
N GLN A 239 23.24 -6.40 -2.34
CA GLN A 239 22.95 -6.42 -0.92
C GLN A 239 21.59 -7.04 -0.63
N PHE A 240 21.42 -7.48 0.63
CA PHE A 240 20.16 -7.96 1.16
C PHE A 240 19.54 -6.96 2.13
N TYR A 241 18.23 -6.82 2.01
CA TYR A 241 17.42 -5.89 2.76
C TYR A 241 16.21 -6.60 3.36
N TRP A 242 15.87 -6.30 4.60
CA TRP A 242 14.72 -6.86 5.31
C TRP A 242 13.58 -5.86 5.30
N LEU A 243 12.40 -6.30 4.85
CA LEU A 243 11.21 -5.47 4.79
C LEU A 243 10.39 -5.61 6.07
N HIS A 244 9.97 -4.46 6.58
CA HIS A 244 9.13 -4.35 7.78
C HIS A 244 7.81 -3.69 7.40
N THR A 245 6.71 -4.39 7.61
CA THR A 245 5.37 -3.97 7.20
C THR A 245 4.55 -3.47 8.37
N ASN A 246 3.36 -2.92 8.12
CA ASN A 246 2.34 -2.66 9.13
C ASN A 246 1.35 -3.85 9.23
N HIS A 247 0.28 -3.68 10.02
CA HIS A 247 -0.77 -4.68 10.20
C HIS A 247 -1.54 -5.05 8.91
N LEU A 248 -1.49 -4.21 7.87
CA LEU A 248 -2.07 -4.49 6.54
C LEU A 248 -1.06 -5.07 5.55
N ASN A 249 0.14 -5.44 6.02
CA ASN A 249 1.29 -5.85 5.20
C ASN A 249 1.82 -4.78 4.22
N SER A 250 1.49 -3.51 4.42
CA SER A 250 2.11 -2.39 3.70
C SER A 250 3.52 -2.15 4.26
N SER A 251 4.55 -2.17 3.41
CA SER A 251 5.94 -1.90 3.81
C SER A 251 6.10 -0.48 4.34
N ARG A 252 6.66 -0.36 5.55
CA ARG A 252 6.89 0.93 6.24
C ARG A 252 8.35 1.22 6.49
N ALA A 253 9.17 0.19 6.64
CA ALA A 253 10.60 0.35 6.84
C ALA A 253 11.37 -0.76 6.15
N MET A 254 12.65 -0.50 5.90
CA MET A 254 13.58 -1.50 5.41
C MET A 254 14.93 -1.35 6.09
N THR A 255 15.60 -2.47 6.35
CA THR A 255 16.91 -2.48 7.02
C THR A 255 17.94 -3.29 6.26
N ASP A 256 19.21 -2.88 6.33
CA ASP A 256 20.35 -3.62 5.77
C ASP A 256 20.75 -4.86 6.61
N ILE A 257 21.86 -5.50 6.23
CA ILE A 257 22.44 -6.67 6.91
C ILE A 257 22.86 -6.39 8.36
N ASN A 258 23.20 -5.15 8.70
CA ASN A 258 23.58 -4.72 10.04
C ASN A 258 22.33 -4.30 10.87
N GLY A 259 21.14 -4.40 10.29
CA GLY A 259 19.90 -3.97 10.89
C GLY A 259 19.68 -2.46 10.83
N THR A 260 20.50 -1.70 10.11
CA THR A 260 20.39 -0.25 9.99
C THR A 260 19.24 0.13 9.06
N LEU A 261 18.47 1.15 9.43
CA LEU A 261 17.35 1.65 8.62
C LEU A 261 17.87 2.23 7.30
N VAL A 262 17.34 1.77 6.17
CA VAL A 262 17.70 2.23 4.81
C VAL A 262 16.51 2.69 3.98
N TYR A 263 15.29 2.49 4.48
CA TYR A 263 14.08 3.07 3.90
C TYR A 263 13.04 3.30 4.99
N LYS A 264 12.29 4.40 4.86
CA LYS A 264 11.10 4.70 5.67
C LYS A 264 10.01 5.28 4.77
N GLY A 265 8.81 4.75 4.86
CA GLY A 265 7.64 5.20 4.12
C GLY A 265 6.45 5.44 5.04
N GLN A 266 5.89 6.64 4.97
CA GLN A 266 4.61 7.00 5.59
C GLN A 266 3.58 7.25 4.51
N TYR A 267 2.37 6.74 4.73
CA TYR A 267 1.29 6.76 3.76
C TYR A 267 -0.01 7.11 4.44
N ASP A 268 -0.88 7.80 3.72
CA ASP A 268 -2.25 8.01 4.13
C ASP A 268 -3.07 6.70 4.01
N PRO A 269 -4.32 6.66 4.50
CA PRO A 269 -5.14 5.45 4.53
C PRO A 269 -5.40 4.79 3.17
N TYR A 270 -5.33 5.56 2.09
CA TYR A 270 -5.55 5.05 0.73
C TYR A 270 -4.23 4.87 -0.04
N GLY A 271 -3.10 4.87 0.67
CA GLY A 271 -1.80 4.50 0.11
C GLY A 271 -1.05 5.64 -0.57
N LYS A 272 -1.51 6.89 -0.49
CA LYS A 272 -0.72 8.02 -0.99
C LYS A 272 0.48 8.26 -0.07
N ALA A 273 1.68 8.28 -0.64
CA ALA A 273 2.89 8.63 0.09
C ALA A 273 2.79 10.03 0.69
N LEU A 274 3.08 10.12 1.99
CA LEU A 274 3.19 11.37 2.76
C LEU A 274 4.65 11.75 2.96
N LEU A 275 5.48 10.74 3.25
CA LEU A 275 6.92 10.86 3.36
C LEU A 275 7.54 9.58 2.83
N GLU A 276 8.58 9.72 2.03
CA GLU A 276 9.45 8.61 1.68
C GLU A 276 10.91 9.04 1.77
N TRP A 277 11.68 8.22 2.46
CA TRP A 277 13.12 8.36 2.55
C TRP A 277 13.76 7.03 2.21
N SER A 278 14.87 7.09 1.47
CA SER A 278 15.73 5.96 1.18
C SER A 278 17.19 6.39 1.31
N ALA A 279 18.04 5.51 1.81
CA ALA A 279 19.48 5.74 1.90
C ALA A 279 20.13 5.74 0.51
N THR A 280 19.57 4.98 -0.43
CA THR A 280 20.06 4.81 -1.80
C THR A 280 18.90 4.75 -2.79
N ASN A 281 19.18 4.72 -4.09
CA ASN A 281 18.16 4.48 -5.11
C ASN A 281 17.68 3.02 -5.11
N ASP A 282 18.55 2.08 -4.76
CA ASP A 282 18.27 0.63 -4.74
C ASP A 282 17.30 0.24 -3.62
N THR A 283 17.16 1.09 -2.61
CA THR A 283 16.32 0.88 -1.43
C THR A 283 14.95 1.56 -1.50
N ARG A 284 14.61 2.20 -2.62
CA ARG A 284 13.29 2.82 -2.84
C ARG A 284 12.24 1.77 -3.17
N LEU A 285 11.26 1.56 -2.28
CA LEU A 285 10.14 0.67 -2.58
C LEU A 285 9.16 1.31 -3.59
N ASN A 286 9.01 2.62 -3.54
CA ASN A 286 8.23 3.38 -4.54
C ASN A 286 9.18 4.28 -5.32
N SER A 287 9.97 3.71 -6.22
CA SER A 287 10.50 4.51 -7.32
C SER A 287 9.30 4.99 -8.13
N ALA A 288 9.18 6.31 -8.30
CA ALA A 288 8.15 6.98 -9.07
C ALA A 288 8.00 6.41 -10.49
N GLU A 289 7.20 5.35 -10.62
CA GLU A 289 6.60 4.86 -11.85
C GLU A 289 5.25 4.23 -11.50
N VAL A 290 4.23 5.11 -11.46
CA VAL A 290 2.80 4.79 -11.54
C VAL A 290 2.26 3.90 -10.41
N HIS A 291 1.94 4.53 -9.28
CA HIS A 291 0.98 3.97 -8.34
C HIS A 291 -0.44 4.15 -8.89
N TRP A 292 -1.01 3.08 -9.47
CA TRP A 292 -2.44 2.79 -9.42
C TRP A 292 -2.62 1.27 -9.40
N LEU A 293 -2.94 0.75 -8.21
CA LEU A 293 -3.60 -0.54 -7.98
C LEU A 293 -4.78 -0.29 -7.05
#